data_AF-A0A9E5KTS9-F1
#
_entry.id   AF-A0A9E5KTS9-F1
#
_cell.length_a   1.000
_cell.length_b   1.000
_cell.length_c   1.000
_cell.angle_alpha   90.00
_cell.angle_beta   90.00
_cell.angle_gamma   90.00
#
_symmetry.space_group_name_H-M   'P 1'
#
loop_
_entity.id
_entity.type
_entity.pdbx_description
1 polymer ?
#
loop_
_entity_poly.entity_id
_entity_poly.type
_entity_poly.pdbx_seq_one_letter_code
_entity_poly.pdbx_strand_id
1 'polypeptide(L)' 'ASKDAILPIQDWLGLGEEGRMNIPSTCNQSNWSWRVQSLDLEEWRVERLKSLIALSGRTGR' A
#
# COMPACT_ATOMS: atom_id res chain seq x y z
N ALA A 1 7.54 14.53 14.19
CA ALA A 1 6.92 13.30 13.65
C ALA A 1 5.50 13.61 13.22
N SER A 2 4.99 13.03 12.12
CA SER A 2 3.60 13.23 11.68
C SER A 2 2.61 12.47 12.56
N LYS A 3 1.43 13.06 12.82
CA LYS A 3 0.31 12.40 13.51
C LYS A 3 -0.16 11.18 12.72
N ASP A 4 -0.37 11.34 11.42
CA ASP A 4 -0.91 10.30 10.55
C ASP A 4 0.15 9.78 9.58
N ALA A 5 0.04 8.49 9.24
CA ALA A 5 0.84 7.82 8.21
C ALA A 5 -0.10 6.96 7.37
N ILE A 6 -0.14 7.25 6.07
CA ILE A 6 -1.01 6.56 5.10
C ILE A 6 -0.09 5.92 4.06
N LEU A 7 -0.31 4.64 3.78
CA LEU A 7 0.42 3.92 2.75
C LEU A 7 -0.51 3.52 1.59
N PRO A 8 -0.07 3.63 0.33
CA PRO A 8 -0.71 2.92 -0.78
C PRO A 8 -0.68 1.41 -0.55
N ILE A 9 -1.76 0.73 -0.90
CA ILE A 9 -1.82 -0.74 -0.78
C ILE A 9 -0.75 -1.41 -1.68
N GLN A 10 -0.40 -0.80 -2.80
CA GLN A 10 0.60 -1.30 -3.74
C GLN A 10 1.99 -1.40 -3.11
N ASP A 11 2.34 -0.47 -2.21
CA ASP A 11 3.60 -0.50 -1.48
C ASP A 11 3.64 -1.65 -0.47
N TRP A 12 2.51 -1.96 0.18
CA TRP A 12 2.41 -3.10 1.10
C TRP A 12 2.49 -4.44 0.36
N LEU A 13 1.91 -4.51 -0.84
CA LEU A 13 2.02 -5.65 -1.74
C LEU A 13 3.44 -5.79 -2.32
N GLY A 14 4.22 -4.70 -2.35
CA GLY A 14 5.58 -4.67 -2.89
C GLY A 14 5.62 -4.60 -4.41
N LEU A 15 4.62 -3.97 -5.03
CA LEU A 15 4.53 -3.82 -6.48
C LEU A 15 5.46 -2.70 -6.98
N GLY A 16 5.98 -2.88 -8.19
CA GLY A 16 6.72 -1.87 -8.94
C GLY A 16 5.81 -0.97 -9.78
N GLU A 17 6.25 -0.64 -10.99
CA GLU A 17 5.51 0.25 -11.90
C GLU A 17 4.14 -0.31 -12.31
N GLU A 18 3.96 -1.63 -12.28
CA GLU A 18 2.69 -2.31 -12.51
C GLU A 18 1.62 -1.97 -11.46
N GLY A 19 2.04 -1.49 -10.28
CA GLY A 19 1.16 -0.99 -9.23
C GLY A 19 0.77 0.48 -9.37
N ARG A 20 1.32 1.21 -10.36
CA ARG A 20 1.12 2.66 -10.47
C ARG A 20 -0.34 2.99 -10.78
N MET A 21 -0.96 3.80 -9.93
CA MET A 21 -2.35 4.25 -10.12
C MET A 21 -2.50 5.31 -11.21
N ASN A 22 -1.56 6.26 -11.31
CA ASN A 22 -1.67 7.37 -12.25
C ASN A 22 -0.28 7.91 -12.67
N ILE A 23 -0.14 8.28 -13.94
CA ILE A 23 0.95 9.10 -14.47
C ILE A 23 0.36 10.45 -14.89
N PRO A 24 0.61 11.54 -14.14
CA PRO A 24 0.08 12.86 -14.46
C PRO A 24 0.41 13.30 -15.89
N SER A 25 -0.47 14.09 -16.50
CA SER A 25 -0.33 14.61 -17.86
C SER A 25 -0.24 13.53 -18.95
N THR A 26 -0.82 12.35 -18.72
CA THR A 26 -0.97 11.31 -19.74
C THR A 26 -2.44 10.92 -19.90
N CYS A 27 -2.87 10.72 -21.15
CA CYS A 27 -4.21 10.22 -21.49
C CYS A 27 -4.06 8.82 -22.09
N ASN A 28 -4.17 7.80 -21.24
CA ASN A 28 -4.04 6.40 -21.63
C ASN A 28 -5.04 5.53 -20.85
N GLN A 29 -5.17 4.25 -21.24
CA GLN A 29 -6.07 3.30 -20.59
C GLN A 29 -5.52 2.73 -19.28
N SER A 30 -4.23 2.94 -18.98
CA SER A 30 -3.57 2.39 -17.79
C SER A 30 -3.75 3.25 -16.53
N ASN A 31 -4.00 4.55 -16.68
CA ASN A 31 -4.30 5.39 -15.52
C ASN A 31 -5.65 4.98 -14.92
N TRP A 32 -5.70 4.93 -13.59
CA TRP A 32 -6.90 4.60 -12.80
C TRP A 32 -7.45 3.18 -13.03
N SER A 33 -6.69 2.30 -13.68
CA SER A 33 -7.12 0.95 -14.02
C SER A 33 -6.59 -0.14 -13.08
N TRP A 34 -5.64 0.19 -12.20
CA TRP A 34 -5.07 -0.79 -11.28
C TRP A 34 -6.11 -1.30 -10.28
N ARG A 35 -6.12 -2.62 -10.05
CA ARG A 35 -7.01 -3.28 -9.09
C ARG A 35 -6.24 -4.33 -8.32
N VAL A 36 -6.58 -4.47 -7.04
CA VAL A 36 -6.13 -5.61 -6.25
C VAL A 36 -6.73 -6.90 -6.82
N GLN A 37 -5.87 -7.90 -7.06
CA GLN A 37 -6.31 -9.20 -7.58
C GLN A 37 -6.88 -10.08 -6.46
N SER A 38 -6.18 -10.13 -5.33
CA SER A 38 -6.58 -10.87 -4.13
C SER A 38 -6.01 -10.19 -2.88
N LEU A 39 -6.74 -10.33 -1.78
CA LEU A 39 -6.27 -9.98 -0.42
C LEU A 39 -5.98 -11.23 0.42
N ASP A 40 -5.96 -12.41 -0.22
CA ASP A 40 -5.40 -13.62 0.36
C ASP A 40 -3.88 -13.51 0.36
N LEU A 41 -3.35 -12.91 1.43
CA LEU A 41 -1.93 -12.61 1.61
C LEU A 41 -1.30 -13.61 2.56
N GLU A 42 0.00 -13.82 2.37
CA GLU A 42 0.78 -14.62 3.30
C GLU A 42 0.78 -13.97 4.68
N GLU A 43 0.56 -14.76 5.72
CA GLU A 43 0.40 -14.30 7.11
C GLU A 43 1.55 -13.38 7.56
N TRP A 44 2.78 -13.67 7.13
CA TRP A 44 3.96 -12.88 7.47
C TRP A 44 3.86 -11.40 7.03
N ARG A 45 3.14 -11.09 5.94
CA ARG A 45 2.96 -9.70 5.48
C ARG A 45 2.10 -8.90 6.43
N VAL A 46 1.06 -9.54 6.95
CA VAL A 46 0.14 -8.95 7.93
C VAL A 46 0.87 -8.74 9.25
N GLU A 47 1.59 -9.75 9.74
CA GLU A 47 2.34 -9.67 10.99
C GLU A 47 3.48 -8.65 10.93
N ARG A 48 4.15 -8.53 9.77
CA ARG A 48 5.15 -7.47 9.54
C ARG A 48 4.53 -6.08 9.65
N LEU A 49 3.38 -5.82 9.02
CA LEU A 49 2.73 -4.52 9.08
C LEU A 49 2.27 -4.20 10.51
N LYS A 50 1.66 -5.16 11.21
CA LYS A 50 1.29 -5.03 12.63
C LYS A 50 2.50 -4.68 13.50
N SER A 51 3.63 -5.35 13.28
CA SER A 51 4.86 -5.11 14.03
C SER A 51 5.39 -3.69 13.82
N LEU A 52 5.35 -3.17 12.59
CA LEU A 52 5.74 -1.79 12.27
C LEU A 52 4.80 -0.76 12.90
N ILE A 53 3.49 -1.03 12.90
CA ILE A 53 2.49 -0.18 13.56
C ILE A 53 2.76 -0.12 15.08
N ALA A 54 3.04 -1.27 15.70
CA ALA A 54 3.38 -1.36 17.12
C ALA A 54 4.70 -0.63 17.44
N LEU A 55 5.75 -0.90 16.68
CA LEU A 55 7.08 -0.30 16.87
C LEU A 55 7.05 1.23 16.72
N SER A 56 6.21 1.74 15.83
CA SER A 56 6.03 3.18 15.60
C SER A 56 5.02 3.85 16.56
N GLY A 57 4.41 3.09 17.48
CA GLY A 57 3.44 3.61 18.44
C GLY A 57 2.09 4.00 17.83
N ARG A 58 1.76 3.51 16.62
CA ARG A 58 0.55 3.88 15.86
C ARG A 58 -0.62 2.91 16.09
N THR A 59 -0.75 2.37 17.29
CA THR A 59 -1.70 1.28 17.62
C THR A 59 -3.15 1.70 17.83
N GLY A 60 -3.51 2.96 17.55
CA GLY A 60 -4.85 3.50 17.81
C GLY A 60 -5.12 3.63 19.32
N ARG A 61 -4.72 4.76 19.90
CA ARG A 61 -5.18 5.24 21.22
C ARG A 61 -5.84 6.58 21.05
#